data_AF-A0A2V9LER5-F1
#
_entry.id   AF-A0A2V9LER5-F1
#
_cell.length_a   1.000
_cell.length_b   1.000
_cell.length_c   1.000
_cell.angle_alpha   90.00
_cell.angle_beta   90.00
_cell.angle_gamma   90.00
#
_symmetry.space_group_name_H-M   'P 1'
#
loop_
_entity.id
_entity.type
_entity.pdbx_description
1 polymer ?
#
loop_
_entity_poly.entity_id
_entity_poly.type
_entity_poly.pdbx_seq_one_letter_code
_entity_poly.pdbx_strand_id
1 'polypeptide(L)' 'MKTPIDVRLLTDVKERLDLVINLLGLLVSSDRSITEGARALKMAGLDNKTIAEIMNTTEGTIRTVTSNLRTRTSRRGR' A
#
# COMPACT_ATOMS: atom_id res chain seq x y z
N MET A 1 -28.90 17.73 12.92
CA MET A 1 -27.78 18.60 12.51
C MET A 1 -26.59 17.73 12.15
N LYS A 2 -26.07 17.80 10.91
CA LYS A 2 -24.77 17.20 10.60
C LYS A 2 -23.70 18.22 10.99
N THR A 3 -22.81 17.85 11.91
CA THR A 3 -21.65 18.66 12.26
C THR A 3 -20.79 18.83 11.00
N PRO A 4 -20.42 20.06 10.59
CA PRO A 4 -19.52 20.24 9.48
C PRO A 4 -18.18 19.58 9.83
N ILE A 5 -17.76 18.62 9.00
CA ILE A 5 -16.49 17.93 9.19
C ILE A 5 -15.38 18.90 8.78
N ASP A 6 -14.41 19.12 9.67
CA ASP A 6 -13.25 19.96 9.39
C ASP A 6 -12.33 19.28 8.38
N VAL A 7 -12.25 19.85 7.18
CA VAL A 7 -11.42 19.33 6.08
C VAL A 7 -9.93 19.34 6.46
N ARG A 8 -9.47 20.31 7.26
CA ARG A 8 -8.07 20.36 7.69
C ARG A 8 -7.71 19.18 8.58
N LEU A 9 -8.59 18.89 9.54
CA LEU A 9 -8.43 17.72 10.41
C LEU A 9 -8.42 16.41 9.60
N LEU A 10 -9.28 16.28 8.58
CA LEU A 10 -9.26 15.12 7.70
C LEU A 10 -7.95 14.97 6.91
N THR A 11 -7.39 16.09 6.43
CA THR A 11 -6.09 16.08 5.75
C THR A 11 -4.98 15.61 6.69
N ASP A 12 -4.92 16.16 7.90
CA ASP A 12 -3.92 15.77 8.90
C ASP A 12 -4.03 14.29 9.28
N VAL A 13 -5.27 13.78 9.45
CA VAL A 13 -5.53 12.36 9.73
C VAL A 13 -5.07 11.50 8.56
N LYS A 14 -5.37 11.89 7.32
CA LYS A 14 -4.91 11.16 6.12
C LYS A 14 -3.39 11.09 6.06
N GLU A 15 -2.70 12.21 6.25
CA GLU A 15 -1.23 12.26 6.21
C GLU A 15 -0.60 11.34 7.27
N ARG A 16 -1.16 11.31 8.48
CA ARG A 16 -0.70 10.40 9.55
C ARG A 16 -0.96 8.94 9.21
N LEU A 17 -2.11 8.63 8.61
CA LEU A 17 -2.43 7.26 8.16
C LEU A 17 -1.50 6.81 7.04
N ASP A 18 -1.17 7.70 6.10
CA ASP A 18 -0.21 7.41 5.02
C ASP A 18 1.18 7.06 5.61
N LEU A 19 1.64 7.79 6.64
CA LEU A 19 2.88 7.47 7.35
C LEU A 19 2.83 6.10 8.06
N VAL A 20 1.72 5.77 8.72
CA VAL A 20 1.54 4.47 9.39
C VAL A 20 1.56 3.32 8.39
N ILE A 21 0.89 3.48 7.24
CA ILE A 21 0.86 2.47 6.18
C ILE A 21 2.29 2.22 5.65
N ASN A 22 3.06 3.29 5.43
CA ASN A 22 4.44 3.17 4.97
C ASN A 22 5.33 2.46 5.99
N LEU A 23 5.22 2.81 7.28
CA LEU A 23 5.97 2.15 8.35
C LEU A 23 5.64 0.65 8.44
N LEU A 24 4.35 0.29 8.43
CA LEU A 24 3.92 -1.10 8.44
C LEU A 24 4.40 -1.85 7.19
N GLY A 25 4.37 -1.19 6.04
CA GLY A 25 4.87 -1.76 4.79
C GLY A 25 6.35 -2.09 4.85
N LEU A 26 7.16 -1.17 5.38
CA LEU A 26 8.59 -1.38 5.62
C LEU A 26 8.82 -2.60 6.53
N LEU A 27 8.12 -2.66 7.68
CA LEU A 27 8.24 -3.76 8.64
C LEU A 27 7.84 -5.12 8.04
N VAL A 28 6.80 -5.16 7.20
CA VAL A 28 6.40 -6.40 6.52
C VAL A 28 7.47 -6.87 5.54
N SER A 29 8.17 -5.93 4.89
CA SER A 29 9.14 -6.22 3.83
C SER A 29 10.57 -6.44 4.32
N SER A 30 10.93 -5.95 5.52
CA SER A 30 12.34 -5.87 5.97
C SER A 30 13.05 -7.22 6.07
N ASP A 31 12.33 -8.27 6.47
CA ASP A 31 12.89 -9.62 6.64
C ASP A 31 12.57 -10.56 5.47
N ARG A 32 12.07 -10.01 4.36
CA ARG A 32 11.61 -10.79 3.20
C ARG A 32 12.46 -10.54 1.97
N SER A 33 12.46 -11.50 1.05
CA SER A 33 12.95 -11.25 -0.30
C SER A 33 12.11 -10.15 -0.98
N ILE A 34 12.69 -9.43 -1.94
CA ILE A 34 12.00 -8.38 -2.71
C ILE A 34 10.67 -8.90 -3.29
N THR A 35 10.67 -10.14 -3.80
CA THR A 35 9.47 -10.78 -4.37
C THR A 35 8.40 -11.05 -3.32
N GLU A 36 8.77 -11.61 -2.17
CA GLU A 36 7.82 -11.93 -1.10
C GLU A 36 7.27 -10.67 -0.41
N GLY A 37 8.13 -9.66 -0.18
CA GLY A 37 7.73 -8.36 0.34
C GLY A 37 6.72 -7.68 -0.60
N ALA A 38 7.06 -7.56 -1.89
CA ALA A 38 6.18 -6.95 -2.88
C ALA A 38 4.83 -7.67 -2.99
N ARG A 39 4.83 -9.02 -2.95
CA ARG A 39 3.59 -9.80 -2.97
C ARG A 39 2.76 -9.62 -1.71
N ALA A 40 3.39 -9.58 -0.53
CA ALA A 40 2.69 -9.35 0.73
C ALA A 40 1.98 -7.99 0.73
N LEU A 41 2.69 -6.94 0.32
CA LEU A 41 2.11 -5.60 0.21
C LEU A 41 1.01 -5.52 -0.86
N LYS A 42 1.18 -6.23 -1.97
CA LYS A 42 0.14 -6.33 -3.01
C LYS A 42 -1.12 -7.03 -2.51
N MET A 43 -0.98 -8.10 -1.72
CA MET A 43 -2.11 -8.79 -1.07
C MET A 43 -2.78 -7.94 0.00
N ALA A 44 -2.03 -7.04 0.67
CA ALA A 44 -2.57 -6.05 1.59
C ALA A 44 -3.33 -4.92 0.87
N GLY A 45 -3.37 -4.91 -0.47
CA GLY A 45 -4.18 -4.00 -1.28
C GLY A 45 -3.45 -2.74 -1.73
N LEU A 46 -2.13 -2.64 -1.51
CA LEU A 46 -1.34 -1.49 -1.97
C LEU A 46 -1.17 -1.53 -3.50
N ASP A 47 -1.15 -0.35 -4.11
CA ASP A 47 -0.84 -0.23 -5.53
C ASP A 47 0.67 -0.33 -5.80
N ASN A 48 1.06 -0.50 -7.06
CA ASN A 48 2.46 -0.72 -7.41
C ASN A 48 3.35 0.50 -7.14
N LYS A 49 2.78 1.70 -7.16
CA LYS A 49 3.50 2.94 -6.92
C LYS A 49 3.85 3.06 -5.44
N THR A 50 2.86 2.89 -4.55
CA THR A 50 3.10 2.89 -3.10
C THR A 50 4.09 1.81 -2.69
N ILE A 51 3.99 0.61 -3.26
CA ILE A 51 4.95 -0.47 -2.98
C ILE A 51 6.37 -0.09 -3.45
N ALA A 52 6.49 0.52 -4.64
CA ALA A 52 7.78 0.95 -5.17
C ALA A 52 8.44 2.02 -4.28
N GLU A 53 7.64 2.96 -3.76
CA GLU A 53 8.09 3.97 -2.80
C GLU A 53 8.55 3.33 -1.47
N ILE A 54 7.75 2.42 -0.89
CA ILE A 54 8.09 1.72 0.36
C ILE A 54 9.37 0.89 0.21
N MET A 55 9.49 0.15 -0.88
CA MET A 55 10.62 -0.78 -1.11
C MET A 55 11.82 -0.11 -1.80
N ASN A 56 11.77 1.21 -2.00
CA ASN A 56 12.81 1.99 -2.69
C ASN A 56 13.24 1.35 -4.04
N THR A 57 12.26 1.09 -4.91
CA THR A 57 12.48 0.47 -6.22
C THR A 57 11.58 1.11 -7.29
N THR A 58 11.48 0.50 -8.47
CA THR A 58 10.64 1.00 -9.56
C THR A 58 9.30 0.26 -9.63
N GLU A 59 8.26 0.94 -10.10
CA GLU A 59 6.97 0.29 -10.40
C GLU A 59 7.12 -0.89 -11.38
N GLY A 60 8.08 -0.80 -12.30
CA GLY A 60 8.42 -1.87 -13.24
C GLY A 60 8.92 -3.12 -12.53
N THR A 61 9.82 -2.96 -11.56
CA THR A 61 10.31 -4.05 -10.69
C THR A 61 9.14 -4.70 -9.97
N ILE A 62 8.27 -3.90 -9.33
CA ILE A 62 7.10 -4.42 -8.60
C ILE A 62 6.17 -5.19 -9.53
N ARG A 63 5.88 -4.64 -10.72
CA ARG A 63 5.05 -5.31 -11.73
C ARG A 63 5.64 -6.67 -12.13
N THR A 64 6.94 -6.74 -12.32
CA THR A 64 7.63 -7.99 -12.65
C THR A 64 7.53 -9.03 -11.53
N VAL A 65 7.86 -8.67 -10.29
CA VAL A 65 7.89 -9.65 -9.17
C VAL A 65 6.50 -10.06 -8.68
N THR A 66 5.49 -9.24 -8.96
CA THR A 66 4.07 -9.51 -8.67
C THR A 66 3.27 -10.05 -9.86
N SER A 67 3.86 -10.15 -11.05
CA SER A 67 3.18 -10.57 -12.30
C SER A 67 2.41 -11.89 -12.20
N ASN A 68 2.96 -12.86 -11.47
CA ASN A 68 2.37 -14.19 -11.27
C ASN A 68 1.48 -14.28 -10.02
N LEU A 69 1.29 -13.17 -9.30
CA LEU A 69 0.42 -13.14 -8.14
C LEU A 69 -1.03 -13.11 -8.61
N ARG A 70 -1.73 -14.23 -8.49
CA ARG A 70 -3.19 -14.27 -8.59
C ARG A 70 -3.80 -13.56 -7.39
N THR A 71 -3.91 -12.24 -7.43
CA THR A 71 -4.72 -11.53 -6.45
C THR A 71 -6.15 -11.97 -6.66
N ARG A 72 -6.75 -12.55 -5.63
CA ARG A 72 -8.19 -12.81 -5.58
C ARG A 72 -8.87 -11.45 -5.40
N THR A 73 -8.79 -10.59 -6.41
CA THR A 73 -9.32 -9.23 -6.35
C THR A 73 -10.82 -9.38 -6.17
N SER A 74 -11.24 -9.07 -4.95
CA SER A 74 -12.62 -8.93 -4.54
C SER A 74 -13.38 -8.14 -5.58
N ARG A 75 -14.44 -8.76 -6.13
CA ARG A 75 -15.66 -8.05 -6.50
C ARG A 75 -16.13 -7.27 -5.26
N ARG A 76 -15.60 -6.06 -5.10
CA ARG A 76 -16.22 -4.95 -4.39
C ARG A 76 -16.67 -4.06 -5.54
N GLY A 77 -17.80 -4.39 -6.17
CA GLY A 77 -19.11 -3.98 -5.67
C GLY A 77 -19.30 -2.55 -6.15
N ARG A 78 -20.18 -2.39 -7.15
CA ARG A 78 -20.59 -1.15 -7.82
C ARG A 78 -20.65 0.07 -6.90
#